data_AF-A0A482XCT6-F1
#
_entry.id   AF-A0A482XCT6-F1
#
_cell.length_a   1.000
_cell.length_b   1.000
_cell.length_c   1.000
_cell.angle_alpha   90.00
_cell.angle_beta   90.00
_cell.angle_gamma   90.00
#
_symmetry.space_group_name_H-M   'P 1'
#
loop_
_entity.id
_entity.type
_entity.pdbx_description
1 polymer ?
#
loop_
_entity_poly.entity_id
_entity_poly.type
_entity_poly.pdbx_seq_one_letter_code
_entity_poly.pdbx_strand_id
1 'polypeptide(L)'
;MAFGILKFGTKVGIFGGAIYYTNQLGVWSNSERTTQLLLEGINFVKPYFKDVPVPVEATRVPSMAELVSSSKSSWNNGVFATSTFLSKLPSNAVVWSKSGMNYINQQLQQPTAASNPKN
;
A
#
# COMPACT_ATOMS: atom_id res chain seq x y z
N MET A 1 23.65 3.74 18.70
CA MET A 1 23.89 4.56 17.48
C MET A 1 24.33 3.74 16.27
N ALA A 2 25.34 2.85 16.39
CA ALA A 2 25.83 2.03 15.27
C ALA A 2 24.76 1.17 14.55
N PHE A 3 23.85 0.54 15.29
CA PHE A 3 22.77 -0.28 14.69
C PHE A 3 21.78 0.53 13.84
N GLY A 4 21.51 1.78 14.21
CA GLY A 4 20.63 2.69 13.45
C GLY A 4 21.26 3.12 12.13
N ILE A 5 22.56 3.41 12.14
CA ILE A 5 23.33 3.78 10.95
C ILE A 5 23.44 2.59 10.00
N LEU A 6 23.67 1.38 10.52
CA LEU A 6 23.70 0.16 9.72
C LEU A 6 22.36 -0.10 9.04
N LYS A 7 21.24 -0.02 9.78
CA LYS A 7 19.89 -0.20 9.24
C LYS A 7 19.55 0.84 8.17
N PHE A 8 19.98 2.08 8.37
CA PHE A 8 19.82 3.14 7.37
C PHE A 8 20.65 2.85 6.12
N GLY A 9 21.93 2.50 6.28
CA GLY A 9 22.82 2.14 5.18
C GLY A 9 22.30 0.97 4.35
N THR A 10 21.79 -0.09 4.98
CA THR A 10 21.18 -1.23 4.26
C THR A 10 19.97 -0.79 3.44
N LYS A 11 19.08 0.03 4.01
CA LYS A 11 17.89 0.52 3.30
C LYS A 11 18.28 1.39 2.10
N VAL A 12 19.20 2.32 2.30
CA VAL A 12 19.68 3.20 1.22
C VAL A 12 20.43 2.40 0.16
N GLY A 13 21.22 1.39 0.55
CA GLY A 13 21.92 0.50 -0.36
C GLY A 13 20.97 -0.31 -1.25
N ILE A 14 19.93 -0.92 -0.66
CA ILE A 14 18.90 -1.64 -1.42
C ILE A 14 18.17 -0.69 -2.37
N PHE A 15 17.76 0.48 -1.88
CA PHE A 15 17.03 1.46 -2.67
C PHE A 15 17.89 2.02 -3.82
N GLY A 16 19.14 2.39 -3.53
CA GLY A 16 20.10 2.87 -4.53
C GLY A 16 20.44 1.79 -5.56
N GLY A 17 20.60 0.53 -5.13
CA GLY A 17 20.79 -0.61 -6.03
C GLY A 17 19.60 -0.82 -6.97
N ALA A 18 18.38 -0.72 -6.45
CA ALA A 18 17.16 -0.80 -7.26
C ALA A 18 17.08 0.35 -8.29
N ILE A 19 17.40 1.59 -7.89
CA ILE A 19 17.47 2.72 -8.82
C ILE A 19 18.53 2.50 -9.89
N TYR A 20 19.73 2.08 -9.50
CA TYR A 20 20.83 1.84 -10.43
C TYR A 20 20.47 0.78 -11.48
N TYR A 21 19.88 -0.33 -11.04
CA TYR A 21 19.44 -1.41 -11.92
C TYR A 21 18.28 -0.99 -12.83
N THR A 22 17.27 -0.29 -12.31
CA THR A 22 16.15 0.21 -13.12
C THR A 22 16.60 1.26 -14.14
N ASN A 23 17.62 2.05 -13.83
CA ASN A 23 18.22 2.96 -14.79
C ASN A 23 18.95 2.21 -15.91
N GLN A 24 19.73 1.16 -15.60
CA GLN A 24 20.37 0.32 -16.61
C GLN A 24 19.37 -0.42 -17.50
N LEU A 25 18.25 -0.89 -16.96
CA LEU A 25 17.16 -1.48 -17.75
C LEU A 25 16.53 -0.49 -18.73
N GLY A 26 16.77 0.81 -18.55
CA GLY A 26 16.25 1.86 -19.41
C GLY A 26 14.85 2.33 -19.01
N VAL A 27 14.36 1.95 -17.82
CA VAL A 27 13.04 2.37 -17.28
C VAL A 27 12.92 3.90 -17.25
N TRP A 28 14.02 4.58 -16.95
CA TRP A 28 14.09 6.04 -16.83
C TRP A 28 14.78 6.73 -18.02
N SER A 29 15.26 5.98 -19.01
CA SER A 29 16.17 6.51 -20.04
C SER A 29 15.44 6.96 -21.30
N ASN A 30 14.63 6.09 -21.92
CA ASN A 30 13.96 6.39 -23.18
C ASN A 30 12.51 5.91 -23.14
N SER A 31 11.57 6.80 -23.47
CA SER A 31 10.14 6.51 -23.50
C SER A 31 9.78 5.29 -24.36
N GLU A 32 10.49 5.06 -25.47
CA GLU A 32 10.27 3.89 -26.33
C GLU A 32 10.69 2.59 -25.63
N ARG A 33 11.85 2.60 -24.97
CA ARG A 33 12.36 1.43 -24.24
C ARG A 33 11.46 1.09 -23.04
N THR A 34 11.01 2.10 -22.31
CA THR A 34 10.08 1.91 -21.18
C THR A 34 8.73 1.36 -21.66
N THR A 35 8.22 1.85 -22.79
CA THR A 35 6.97 1.34 -23.39
C THR A 35 7.09 -0.13 -23.76
N GLN A 36 8.21 -0.54 -24.37
CA GLN A 36 8.47 -1.94 -24.70
C GLN A 36 8.52 -2.83 -23.45
N LEU A 37 9.24 -2.41 -22.40
CA LEU A 37 9.32 -3.16 -21.14
C LEU A 37 7.96 -3.32 -20.46
N LEU A 38 7.12 -2.28 -20.49
CA LEU A 38 5.76 -2.35 -19.97
C LEU A 38 4.90 -3.32 -20.77
N LEU A 39 5.00 -3.31 -22.10
CA LEU A 39 4.29 -4.26 -22.97
C LEU A 39 4.76 -5.70 -22.74
N GLU A 40 6.07 -5.93 -22.59
CA GLU A 40 6.63 -7.24 -22.24
C GLU A 40 6.10 -7.72 -20.88
N GLY A 41 6.07 -6.84 -19.87
CA GLY A 41 5.50 -7.14 -18.56
C GLY A 41 4.02 -7.47 -18.63
N ILE A 42 3.22 -6.67 -19.35
CA ILE A 42 1.80 -6.94 -19.58
C ILE A 42 1.62 -8.29 -20.27
N ASN A 43 2.41 -8.60 -21.30
CA ASN A 43 2.33 -9.87 -22.02
C ASN A 43 2.74 -11.08 -21.16
N PHE A 44 3.75 -10.93 -20.30
CA PHE A 44 4.16 -11.95 -19.34
C PHE A 44 3.06 -12.25 -18.32
N VAL A 45 2.35 -11.21 -17.89
CA VAL A 45 1.31 -11.29 -16.86
C VAL A 45 -0.05 -11.71 -17.45
N LYS A 46 -0.31 -11.38 -18.72
CA LYS A 46 -1.53 -11.71 -19.50
C LYS A 46 -2.04 -13.15 -19.32
N PRO A 47 -1.22 -14.22 -19.37
CA PRO A 47 -1.70 -15.59 -19.20
C PRO A 47 -2.28 -15.90 -17.81
N TYR A 48 -1.97 -15.08 -16.79
CA TYR A 48 -2.45 -15.26 -15.41
C TYR A 48 -3.79 -14.56 -15.15
N PHE A 49 -4.26 -13.70 -16.07
CA PHE A 49 -5.50 -12.93 -15.95
C PHE A 49 -6.58 -13.38 -16.94
N LYS A 50 -6.46 -14.58 -17.53
CA LYS A 50 -7.37 -15.10 -18.57
C LYS A 50 -8.84 -15.17 -18.15
N ASP A 51 -9.12 -15.32 -16.84
CA ASP A 51 -10.48 -15.50 -16.32
C ASP A 51 -11.08 -14.21 -15.73
N VAL A 52 -10.33 -13.11 -15.72
CA VAL A 52 -10.83 -11.81 -15.28
C VAL A 52 -11.11 -10.98 -16.52
N PRO A 53 -12.33 -10.45 -16.74
CA PRO A 53 -12.58 -9.49 -17.81
C PRO A 53 -11.82 -8.20 -17.48
N VAL A 54 -10.55 -8.14 -17.87
CA VAL A 54 -9.74 -6.94 -17.75
C VAL A 54 -10.26 -5.94 -18.79
N PRO A 55 -10.65 -4.72 -18.39
CA PRO A 55 -11.00 -3.68 -19.33
C PRO A 55 -9.88 -3.50 -20.34
N VAL A 56 -10.22 -3.41 -21.63
CA VAL A 56 -9.28 -3.32 -22.77
C VAL A 56 -8.24 -2.19 -22.57
N GLU A 57 -8.58 -1.17 -21.78
CA GLU A 57 -7.73 -0.06 -21.34
C GLU A 57 -6.47 -0.50 -20.58
N ALA A 58 -6.47 -1.64 -19.88
CA ALA A 58 -5.30 -2.15 -19.15
C ALA A 58 -4.17 -2.64 -20.07
N THR A 59 -4.45 -2.79 -21.37
CA THR A 59 -3.44 -3.24 -22.35
C THR A 59 -2.67 -2.05 -22.95
N ARG A 60 -3.19 -0.83 -22.79
CA ARG A 60 -2.55 0.38 -23.32
C ARG A 60 -1.59 0.95 -22.28
N VAL A 61 -0.37 1.26 -22.71
CA VAL A 61 0.56 2.04 -21.88
C VAL A 61 -0.07 3.42 -21.64
N PRO A 62 -0.28 3.84 -20.38
CA PRO A 62 -0.92 5.11 -20.07
C PRO A 62 -0.09 6.26 -20.62
N SER A 63 -0.76 7.26 -21.19
CA SER A 63 -0.10 8.48 -21.66
C SER A 63 0.47 9.27 -20.47
N MET A 64 1.49 10.08 -20.73
CA MET A 64 2.04 10.97 -19.70
C MET A 64 1.00 11.93 -19.12
N ALA A 65 0.03 12.38 -19.92
CA ALA A 65 -1.06 13.23 -19.46
C ALA A 65 -1.95 12.51 -18.43
N GLU A 66 -2.29 11.24 -18.70
CA GLU A 66 -3.10 10.40 -17.79
C GLU A 66 -2.34 10.08 -16.50
N LEU A 67 -1.03 9.82 -16.58
CA LEU A 67 -0.20 9.61 -15.39
C LEU A 67 -0.17 10.86 -14.51
N VAL A 68 0.02 12.04 -15.12
CA VAL A 68 0.03 13.31 -14.39
C VAL A 68 -1.34 13.60 -13.79
N SER A 69 -2.43 13.40 -14.52
CA SER A 69 -3.78 13.61 -13.98
C SER A 69 -4.12 12.64 -12.87
N SER A 70 -3.75 11.37 -13.01
CA SER A 70 -3.92 10.34 -11.96
C SER A 70 -3.13 10.73 -10.72
N SER A 71 -1.88 11.14 -10.88
CA SER A 71 -1.01 11.55 -9.77
C SER A 71 -1.57 12.75 -9.02
N LYS A 72 -2.04 13.77 -9.75
CA LYS A 72 -2.72 14.95 -9.17
C LYS A 72 -3.98 14.54 -8.40
N SER A 73 -4.80 13.67 -9.00
CA SER A 73 -6.03 13.17 -8.37
C SER A 73 -5.73 12.39 -7.08
N SER A 74 -4.78 11.44 -7.13
CA SER A 74 -4.35 10.67 -5.96
C SER A 74 -3.80 11.56 -4.85
N TRP A 75 -3.01 12.58 -5.18
CA TRP A 75 -2.51 13.53 -4.21
C TRP A 75 -3.65 14.31 -3.54
N ASN A 76 -4.56 14.88 -4.33
CA ASN A 76 -5.69 15.65 -3.82
C ASN A 76 -6.62 14.79 -2.97
N ASN A 77 -6.91 13.56 -3.40
CA ASN A 77 -7.69 12.60 -2.64
C ASN A 77 -6.98 12.22 -1.33
N GLY A 78 -5.66 12.06 -1.35
CA GLY A 78 -4.86 11.83 -0.16
C GLY A 78 -4.99 12.98 0.84
N VAL A 79 -4.78 14.22 0.39
CA VAL A 79 -4.93 15.42 1.23
C VAL A 79 -6.34 15.50 1.81
N PHE A 80 -7.37 15.28 0.99
CA PHE A 80 -8.75 15.32 1.45
C PHE A 80 -9.07 14.21 2.45
N ALA A 81 -8.61 12.97 2.20
CA ALA A 81 -8.80 11.84 3.10
C ALA A 81 -8.10 12.06 4.43
N THR A 82 -6.85 12.52 4.43
CA THR A 82 -6.11 12.83 5.66
C THR A 82 -6.76 13.96 6.43
N SER A 83 -7.14 15.06 5.77
CA SER A 83 -7.84 16.17 6.43
C SER A 83 -9.18 15.73 7.03
N THR A 84 -9.95 14.94 6.28
CA THR A 84 -11.22 14.37 6.75
C THR A 84 -10.99 13.45 7.94
N PHE A 85 -9.97 12.59 7.89
CA PHE A 85 -9.61 11.71 9.00
C PHE A 85 -9.23 12.51 10.25
N LEU A 86 -8.38 13.53 10.11
CA LEU A 86 -7.98 14.42 11.20
C LEU A 86 -9.18 15.16 11.80
N SER A 87 -10.12 15.65 10.96
CA SER A 87 -11.33 16.30 11.43
C SER A 87 -12.26 15.36 12.22
N LYS A 88 -12.30 14.08 11.83
CA LYS A 88 -13.12 13.04 12.48
C LYS A 88 -12.39 12.35 13.64
N LEU A 89 -11.12 12.66 13.86
CA LEU A 89 -10.27 12.00 14.84
C LEU A 89 -10.81 12.11 16.27
N PRO A 90 -11.33 13.25 16.75
CA PRO A 90 -11.95 13.34 18.08
C PRO A 90 -13.17 12.42 18.22
N SER A 91 -14.02 12.35 17.18
CA SER A 91 -15.20 11.48 17.19
C SER A 91 -14.80 9.99 17.16
N ASN A 92 -13.84 9.63 16.32
CA ASN A 92 -13.30 8.27 16.25
C ASN A 92 -12.61 7.85 17.55
N ALA A 93 -11.88 8.76 18.21
CA ALA A 93 -11.23 8.49 19.49
C ALA A 93 -12.25 8.17 20.59
N VAL A 94 -13.37 8.90 20.65
CA VAL A 94 -14.47 8.61 21.59
C VAL A 94 -15.10 7.25 21.30
N VAL A 95 -15.34 6.92 20.03
CA VAL A 95 -15.88 5.61 19.63
C VAL A 95 -14.92 4.49 19.99
N TRP A 96 -13.64 4.61 19.66
CA TRP A 96 -12.63 3.59 19.97
C TRP A 96 -12.41 3.43 21.48
N SER A 97 -12.43 4.52 22.24
CA SER A 97 -12.35 4.47 23.70
C SER A 97 -13.55 3.75 24.31
N LYS A 98 -14.77 4.06 23.85
CA LYS A 98 -15.99 3.35 24.28
C LYS A 98 -15.95 1.88 23.91
N SER A 99 -15.53 1.54 22.69
CA SER A 99 -15.39 0.14 22.25
C SER A 99 -14.34 -0.62 23.06
N GLY A 100 -13.20 0.01 23.36
CA GLY A 100 -12.17 -0.59 24.22
C GLY A 100 -12.67 -0.83 25.64
N MET A 101 -13.40 0.13 26.23
CA MET A 101 -13.98 -0.03 27.56
C MET A 101 -15.08 -1.10 27.57
N ASN A 102 -15.92 -1.15 26.55
CA ASN A 102 -16.92 -2.20 26.40
C ASN A 102 -16.29 -3.58 26.26
N TYR A 103 -15.19 -3.71 25.51
CA TYR A 103 -14.45 -4.96 25.39
C TYR A 103 -13.88 -5.42 26.73
N ILE A 104 -13.24 -4.52 27.49
CA ILE A 104 -12.72 -4.82 28.83
C ILE A 104 -13.86 -5.25 29.77
N ASN A 105 -14.97 -4.51 29.76
CA ASN A 105 -16.14 -4.84 30.59
C ASN A 105 -16.73 -6.21 30.23
N GLN A 106 -16.79 -6.56 28.94
CA GLN A 106 -17.23 -7.89 28.49
C GLN A 106 -16.29 -8.99 28.98
N GLN A 107 -14.97 -8.78 28.95
CA GLN A 107 -14.00 -9.76 29.48
C GLN A 107 -14.11 -9.92 31.00
N LEU A 108 -14.36 -8.84 31.73
CA LEU A 108 -14.55 -8.89 33.19
C LEU A 108 -15.89 -9.51 33.61
N GLN A 109 -16.92 -9.42 32.75
CA GLN A 109 -18.23 -10.03 32.98
C GLN A 109 -18.33 -11.48 32.49
N GLN A 110 -17.34 -11.99 31.75
CA GLN A 110 -17.25 -13.42 31.48
C GLN A 110 -17.05 -14.14 32.82
N PRO A 111 -18.00 -14.98 33.26
CA PRO A 111 -17.81 -15.77 34.46
C PRO A 111 -16.60 -16.66 34.26
N THR A 112 -15.78 -16.78 35.29
CA THR A 112 -14.76 -17.80 35.51
C THR A 112 -15.42 -19.19 35.48
N ALA A 113 -15.90 -19.65 34.32
CA ALA A 113 -16.63 -20.90 34.13
C ALA A 113 -15.75 -21.97 33.44
N ALA A 114 -14.43 -21.85 33.55
CA ALA A 114 -13.48 -22.79 32.97
C ALA A 114 -12.35 -23.15 33.95
N SER A 115 -12.68 -23.57 35.17
CA SER A 115 -11.81 -24.47 35.96
C SER A 115 -12.56 -25.01 37.17
N ASN A 116 -13.57 -25.86 36.94
CA ASN A 116 -13.97 -26.83 37.97
C ASN A 116 -13.28 -28.15 37.61
N PRO A 117 -12.37 -28.69 38.45
CA PRO A 117 -11.75 -29.98 38.18
C PRO A 117 -12.81 -31.07 38.35
N LYS A 118 -13.14 -31.79 37.27
CA LYS A 118 -13.93 -33.02 37.38
C LYS A 118 -13.02 -34.15 37.82
N ASN A 119 -13.38 -34.72 38.98
CA ASN A 119 -12.92 -35.99 39.55
C ASN A 119 -12.92 -37.13 38.53
#